data_AF-A0A1S0YLV8-F1
#
_entry.id   AF-A0A1S0YLV8-F1
#
_cell.length_a   1.000
_cell.length_b   1.000
_cell.length_c   1.000
_cell.angle_alpha   90.00
_cell.angle_beta   90.00
_cell.angle_gamma   90.00
#
_symmetry.space_group_name_H-M   'P 1'
#
loop_
_entity.id
_entity.type
_entity.pdbx_description
1 polymer ?
#
loop_
_entity_poly.entity_id
_entity_poly.type
_entity_poly.pdbx_seq_one_letter_code
_entity_poly.pdbx_strand_id
1 'polypeptide(L)' 'MPDSTAPKHPAGKFDDSAKIAVIHPRQTLTEQGLDYGPWSIYYFLFDSVGADRAPARFTIALWLNCSDHRFSNAMVRIE' A
#
# COMPACT_ATOMS: atom_id res chain seq x y z
N MET A 1 22.67 28.14 -17.88
CA MET A 1 21.31 27.61 -17.67
C MET A 1 21.45 26.37 -16.81
N PRO A 2 20.81 26.23 -15.64
CA PRO A 2 20.74 24.93 -15.02
C PRO A 2 19.54 24.20 -15.64
N ASP A 3 19.89 23.18 -16.41
CA ASP A 3 18.95 22.22 -16.96
C ASP A 3 18.24 21.42 -15.87
N SER A 4 16.97 21.17 -16.16
CA SER A 4 16.17 20.03 -15.70
C SER A 4 15.57 20.11 -14.29
N THR A 5 14.31 20.54 -14.25
CA THR A 5 13.31 20.26 -13.21
C THR A 5 12.74 18.85 -13.27
N ALA A 6 13.34 17.94 -14.06
CA ALA A 6 12.83 16.57 -14.16
C ALA A 6 13.15 15.78 -12.86
N PRO A 7 12.16 15.15 -12.22
CA PRO A 7 12.39 14.29 -11.07
C PRO A 7 13.40 13.19 -11.45
N LYS A 8 14.51 13.14 -10.73
CA LYS A 8 15.67 12.27 -11.01
C LYS A 8 15.46 10.79 -10.66
N HIS A 9 14.21 10.35 -10.59
CA HIS A 9 13.86 8.96 -10.32
C HIS A 9 12.87 8.47 -11.37
N PRO A 10 13.32 7.64 -12.35
CA PRO A 10 12.38 6.85 -13.13
C PRO A 10 11.67 5.92 -12.15
N ALA A 11 10.34 5.84 -12.22
CA ALA A 11 9.45 5.01 -11.41
C ALA A 11 10.19 3.81 -10.78
N GLY A 12 10.72 4.02 -9.58
CA GLY A 12 11.52 3.00 -8.89
C GLY A 12 10.62 1.78 -8.79
N LYS A 13 11.10 0.62 -9.22
CA LYS A 13 10.41 -0.66 -9.03
C LYS A 13 9.93 -0.67 -7.59
N PHE A 14 8.61 -0.50 -7.39
CA PHE A 14 8.04 -0.37 -6.07
C PHE A 14 8.40 -1.64 -5.31
N ASP A 15 9.32 -1.47 -4.37
CA ASP A 15 9.96 -2.50 -3.61
C ASP A 15 8.88 -3.37 -2.97
N ASP A 16 8.96 -4.70 -3.10
CA ASP A 16 7.92 -5.58 -2.55
C ASP A 16 7.78 -5.41 -1.03
N SER A 17 8.83 -4.89 -0.37
CA SER A 17 8.79 -4.41 1.02
C SER A 17 7.73 -3.32 1.27
N ALA A 18 7.54 -2.38 0.34
CA ALA A 18 6.53 -1.33 0.46
C ALA A 18 5.10 -1.88 0.32
N LYS A 19 4.91 -2.96 -0.45
CA LYS A 19 3.62 -3.65 -0.57
C LYS A 19 3.32 -4.49 0.68
N ILE A 20 4.32 -5.17 1.23
CA ILE A 20 4.19 -5.91 2.50
C ILE A 20 3.72 -4.98 3.62
N ALA A 21 4.21 -3.74 3.64
CA ALA A 21 3.80 -2.73 4.61
C ALA A 21 2.30 -2.38 4.57
N VAL A 22 1.58 -2.63 3.47
CA VAL A 22 0.12 -2.39 3.38
C VAL A 22 -0.70 -3.66 3.57
N ILE A 23 -0.14 -4.83 3.23
CA ILE A 23 -0.81 -6.12 3.41
C ILE A 23 -0.97 -6.45 4.90
N HIS A 24 0.08 -6.26 5.71
CA HIS A 24 0.03 -6.58 7.14
C HIS A 24 -1.04 -5.76 7.88
N PRO A 25 -1.09 -4.41 7.78
CA PRO A 25 -2.19 -3.62 8.34
C PRO A 25 -3.56 -4.08 7.86
N ARG A 26 -3.72 -4.41 6.57
CA ARG A 26 -5.00 -4.86 6.02
C ARG A 26 -5.47 -6.16 6.67
N GLN A 27 -4.57 -7.13 6.87
CA GLN A 27 -4.89 -8.37 7.57
C GLN A 27 -5.34 -8.09 9.01
N THR A 28 -4.56 -7.32 9.77
CA THR A 28 -4.88 -6.95 11.16
C THR A 28 -6.22 -6.23 11.26
N LEU A 29 -6.49 -5.27 10.37
CA LEU A 29 -7.74 -4.52 10.33
C LEU A 29 -8.93 -5.40 9.90
N THR A 30 -8.71 -6.37 9.01
CA THR A 30 -9.75 -7.32 8.58
C THR A 30 -10.15 -8.23 9.73
N GLU A 31 -9.17 -8.78 10.47
CA GLU A 31 -9.40 -9.61 11.67
C GLU A 31 -10.18 -8.87 12.75
N GLN A 32 -10.01 -7.55 12.84
CA GLN A 32 -10.71 -6.68 13.79
C GLN A 32 -12.05 -6.14 13.26
N GLY A 33 -12.41 -6.38 12.00
CA GLY A 33 -13.60 -5.79 11.37
C GLY A 33 -13.51 -4.28 11.12
N LEU A 34 -12.29 -3.74 11.05
CA LEU A 34 -11.98 -2.31 10.89
C LEU A 34 -11.30 -1.98 9.55
N ASP A 35 -11.33 -2.89 8.57
CA ASP A 35 -10.82 -2.63 7.22
C ASP A 35 -11.77 -1.72 6.41
N TYR A 36 -11.67 -0.41 6.62
CA TYR A 36 -12.31 0.63 5.81
C TYR A 36 -11.46 1.03 4.58
N GLY A 37 -10.59 0.15 4.10
CA GLY A 37 -9.77 0.34 2.92
C GLY A 37 -8.58 1.28 3.15
N PRO A 38 -8.19 2.10 2.16
CA PRO A 38 -6.97 2.91 2.24
C PRO A 38 -6.91 3.87 3.43
N TRP A 39 -8.07 4.29 3.94
CA TRP A 39 -8.18 5.23 5.06
C TRP A 39 -7.79 4.60 6.40
N SER A 40 -8.33 3.42 6.72
CA SER A 40 -8.00 2.72 7.96
C SER A 40 -6.53 2.30 7.97
N ILE A 41 -6.03 1.79 6.83
CA ILE A 41 -4.62 1.41 6.68
C ILE A 41 -3.70 2.63 6.83
N TYR A 42 -4.07 3.79 6.28
CA TYR A 42 -3.29 5.02 6.45
C TYR A 42 -3.15 5.40 7.92
N TYR A 43 -4.24 5.42 8.68
CA TYR A 43 -4.18 5.79 10.11
C TYR A 43 -3.46 4.74 10.95
N PHE A 44 -3.61 3.45 10.63
CA PHE A 44 -2.84 2.39 11.26
C PHE A 44 -1.33 2.59 11.06
N LEU A 45 -0.91 2.90 9.83
CA LEU A 45 0.50 3.15 9.51
C LEU A 45 0.98 4.49 10.09
N PHE A 46 0.14 5.51 10.10
CA PHE A 46 0.44 6.81 10.69
C PHE A 46 0.79 6.66 12.18
N ASP A 47 -0.02 5.90 12.92
CA ASP A 47 0.22 5.62 14.34
C ASP A 47 1.47 4.75 14.55
N SER A 48 1.69 3.77 13.66
CA SER A 48 2.80 2.81 13.80
C SER A 48 4.18 3.35 13.43
N VAL A 49 4.29 4.10 12.32
CA VAL A 49 5.57 4.55 11.74
C VAL A 49 5.72 6.07 11.60
N GLY A 50 4.65 6.82 11.88
CA GLY A 50 4.63 8.28 11.79
C GLY A 50 4.36 8.83 10.38
N ALA A 51 3.99 10.11 10.34
CA ALA A 51 3.59 10.82 9.11
C ALA A 51 4.65 10.81 7.99
N ASP A 52 5.94 10.91 8.37
CA ASP A 52 7.04 11.00 7.41
C ASP A 52 7.31 9.68 6.67
N ARG A 53 6.88 8.56 7.26
CA ARG A 53 7.12 7.21 6.73
C ARG A 53 5.84 6.54 6.24
N ALA A 54 4.68 7.02 6.65
CA ALA A 54 3.40 6.50 6.20
C ALA A 54 3.18 6.85 4.71
N PRO A 55 2.90 5.86 3.84
CA PRO A 55 2.59 6.12 2.45
C PRO A 55 1.27 6.91 2.31
N ALA A 56 1.18 7.75 1.29
CA ALA A 56 -0.04 8.49 1.01
C ALA A 56 -1.23 7.56 0.72
N ARG A 57 -2.45 7.99 1.06
CA ARG A 57 -3.69 7.22 0.83
C ARG A 57 -3.85 6.76 -0.63
N PHE A 58 -3.48 7.62 -1.59
CA PHE A 58 -3.51 7.28 -3.02
C PHE A 58 -2.55 6.12 -3.35
N THR A 59 -1.33 6.15 -2.80
CA THR A 59 -0.34 5.10 -2.94
C THR A 59 -0.83 3.78 -2.34
N ILE A 60 -1.46 3.84 -1.16
CA ILE A 60 -2.09 2.67 -0.52
C ILE A 60 -3.19 2.09 -1.42
N ALA A 61 -4.10 2.91 -1.94
CA ALA A 61 -5.16 2.47 -2.84
C ALA A 61 -4.61 1.81 -4.12
N LEU A 62 -3.55 2.38 -4.70
CA LEU A 62 -2.88 1.83 -5.87
C LEU A 62 -2.29 0.44 -5.56
N TRP A 63 -1.61 0.28 -4.43
CA TRP A 63 -1.03 -1.00 -4.03
C TRP A 63 -2.08 -2.04 -3.67
N LEU A 64 -3.19 -1.63 -3.05
CA LEU A 64 -4.33 -2.51 -2.83
C LEU A 64 -4.89 -3.00 -4.16
N ASN A 65 -5.17 -2.12 -5.12
CA ASN A 65 -5.69 -2.51 -6.43
C ASN A 65 -4.75 -3.47 -7.19
N CYS A 66 -3.43 -3.23 -7.12
CA CYS A 66 -2.44 -4.15 -7.70
C CYS A 66 -2.35 -5.49 -6.94
N SER A 67 -2.66 -5.53 -5.65
CA SER A 67 -2.61 -6.75 -4.84
C SER A 67 -3.89 -7.56 -4.97
N ASP A 68 -5.06 -6.91 -4.98
CA ASP A 68 -6.38 -7.52 -5.09
C ASP A 68 -6.52 -8.31 -6.40
N HIS A 69 -5.93 -7.83 -7.50
CA HIS A 69 -5.84 -8.57 -8.77
C HIS A 69 -5.04 -9.89 -8.66
N ARG A 70 -4.18 -10.04 -7.64
CA ARG A 70 -3.43 -11.28 -7.36
C ARG A 70 -4.06 -12.13 -6.27
N PHE A 71 -4.78 -11.52 -5.32
CA PHE A 71 -5.53 -12.23 -4.28
C PHE A 71 -6.83 -12.86 -4.82
N SER A 72 -7.51 -12.21 -5.76
CA SER A 72 -8.68 -12.78 -6.43
C SER A 72 -8.35 -14.05 -7.23
N ASN A 73 -7.12 -14.23 -7.69
CA ASN A 73 -6.68 -15.46 -8.36
C ASN A 73 -6.26 -16.59 -7.40
N ALA A 74 -6.03 -16.28 -6.12
CA ALA A 74 -5.71 -17.27 -5.09
C ALA A 74 -6.98 -17.84 -4.41
N MET A 75 -8.09 -17.09 -4.42
CA MET A 75 -9.35 -17.50 -3.81
C MET A 75 -10.26 -18.31 -4.76
N VAL A 76 -9.94 -18.36 -6.06
CA VAL A 76 -10.68 -19.14 -7.08
C VAL A 76 -10.14 -20.58 -7.23
N ARG A 77 -9.16 -21.00 -6.41
CA ARG A 77 -8.50 -22.32 -6.52
C ARG A 77 -8.76 -23.26 -5.34
N ILE A 78 -9.93 -23.12 -4.71
CA ILE A 78 -10.46 -24.11 -3.75
C ILE A 78 -11.85 -24.55 -4.26
N GLU A 79 -11.85 -25.38 -5.30
CA GLU A 79 -12.92 -26.33 -5.61
C GLU A 79 -12.28 -27.65 -6.07
#